data_AF-A0A7Z2J9G1-F1
#
_entry.id   AF-A0A7Z2J9G1-F1
#
_cell.length_a   1.000
_cell.length_b   1.000
_cell.length_c   1.000
_cell.angle_alpha   90.00
_cell.angle_beta   90.00
_cell.angle_gamma   90.00
#
_symmetry.space_group_name_H-M   'P 1'
#
loop_
_entity.id
_entity.type
_entity.pdbx_description
1 polymer ?
#
loop_
_entity_poly.entity_id
_entity_poly.type
_entity_poly.pdbx_seq_one_letter_code
_entity_poly.pdbx_strand_id
1 'polypeptide(L)'
;MPMNPSVKPAGRYSGFAMLLHWLIAALIVWGFALGWVMTDIPGITPTKLRYFSWHKWIGVTVLALVFVRILWRVTHAAPALPGSMHGWERLAAHLGHTALYVLMVAIPVTGYLYSSAAGIQVVYLGIWPLPVLIGPDTALKGVLRIVHISLNYTLLTVVVLHVLAVIKHQLIDRQNILSRMLPFGTPRD
;
A
#
# COMPACT_ATOMS: atom_id res chain seq x y z
N MET A 1 -9.70 23.84 -42.92
CA MET A 1 -9.95 22.85 -41.86
C MET A 1 -8.95 23.10 -40.75
N PRO A 2 -9.33 23.60 -39.56
CA PRO A 2 -8.38 23.72 -38.46
C PRO A 2 -7.98 22.32 -37.99
N MET A 3 -6.68 22.08 -37.90
CA MET A 3 -6.12 20.82 -37.39
C MET A 3 -6.55 20.64 -35.94
N ASN A 4 -7.24 19.53 -35.68
CA ASN A 4 -7.61 19.07 -34.36
C ASN A 4 -6.32 18.93 -33.52
N PRO A 5 -6.17 19.60 -32.37
CA PRO A 5 -4.98 19.44 -31.54
C PRO A 5 -4.88 17.96 -31.20
N SER A 6 -3.75 17.35 -31.55
CA SER A 6 -3.45 15.96 -31.25
C SER A 6 -3.56 15.77 -29.73
N VAL A 7 -4.71 15.23 -29.28
CA VAL A 7 -4.89 14.79 -27.91
C VAL A 7 -3.83 13.72 -27.69
N LYS A 8 -2.75 14.07 -26.98
CA LYS A 8 -1.72 13.09 -26.61
C LYS A 8 -2.45 11.94 -25.93
N PRO A 9 -2.25 10.68 -26.37
CA PRO A 9 -2.88 9.55 -25.70
C PRO A 9 -2.51 9.60 -24.22
N ALA A 10 -3.49 9.37 -23.36
CA ALA A 10 -3.27 9.28 -21.92
C ALA A 10 -2.06 8.37 -21.64
N GLY A 11 -1.02 8.92 -21.03
CA GLY A 11 0.23 8.19 -20.80
C GLY A 11 0.06 6.99 -19.87
N ARG A 12 0.94 5.99 -20.01
CA ARG A 12 1.10 4.92 -19.02
C ARG A 12 2.18 5.29 -18.01
N TYR A 13 2.14 4.64 -16.85
CA TYR A 13 3.26 4.68 -15.90
C TYR A 13 4.47 3.92 -16.48
N SER A 14 5.67 4.21 -15.94
CA SER A 14 6.87 3.44 -16.30
C SER A 14 6.75 1.99 -15.84
N GLY A 15 7.42 1.06 -16.54
CA GLY A 15 7.43 -0.36 -16.16
C GLY A 15 7.86 -0.59 -14.71
N PHE A 16 8.85 0.17 -14.24
CA PHE A 16 9.31 0.11 -12.85
C PHE A 16 8.25 0.58 -11.85
N ALA A 17 7.51 1.66 -12.15
CA ALA A 17 6.40 2.12 -11.29
C ALA A 17 5.26 1.10 -11.21
N MET A 18 4.98 0.40 -12.33
CA MET A 18 3.99 -0.68 -12.40
C MET A 18 4.45 -1.88 -11.56
N LEU A 19 5.70 -2.31 -11.70
CA LEU A 19 6.28 -3.40 -10.91
C LEU A 19 6.17 -3.10 -9.41
N LEU A 20 6.63 -1.92 -8.96
CA LEU A 20 6.53 -1.51 -7.57
C LEU A 20 5.07 -1.50 -7.08
N HIS A 21 4.14 -1.04 -7.91
CA HIS A 21 2.72 -0.97 -7.55
C HIS A 21 2.17 -2.36 -7.25
N TRP A 22 2.30 -3.29 -8.21
CA TRP A 22 1.72 -4.61 -8.10
C TRP A 22 2.42 -5.47 -7.05
N LEU A 23 3.74 -5.33 -6.90
CA LEU A 23 4.48 -6.02 -5.84
C LEU A 23 4.02 -5.56 -4.45
N ILE A 24 3.92 -4.25 -4.21
CA ILE A 24 3.44 -3.70 -2.93
C ILE A 24 1.98 -4.11 -2.70
N ALA A 25 1.12 -4.02 -3.72
CA ALA A 25 -0.29 -4.41 -3.61
C ALA A 25 -0.44 -5.89 -3.20
N ALA A 26 0.30 -6.79 -3.86
CA ALA A 26 0.34 -8.21 -3.50
C ALA A 26 0.80 -8.41 -2.06
N LEU A 27 1.92 -7.79 -1.67
CA LEU A 27 2.45 -7.91 -0.30
C LEU A 27 1.48 -7.38 0.76
N ILE A 28 0.75 -6.30 0.49
CA ILE A 28 -0.28 -5.77 1.39
C ILE A 28 -1.42 -6.78 1.56
N VAL A 29 -1.92 -7.36 0.47
CA VAL A 29 -3.00 -8.38 0.52
C VAL A 29 -2.55 -9.60 1.32
N TRP A 30 -1.35 -10.13 1.04
CA TRP A 30 -0.79 -11.25 1.79
C TRP A 30 -0.52 -10.91 3.26
N GLY A 31 0.04 -9.73 3.54
CA GLY A 31 0.32 -9.27 4.88
C GLY A 31 -0.95 -9.14 5.73
N PHE A 32 -2.02 -8.57 5.15
CA PHE A 32 -3.32 -8.44 5.80
C PHE A 32 -3.94 -9.82 6.08
N ALA A 33 -3.93 -10.73 5.09
CA ALA A 33 -4.45 -12.08 5.26
C ALA A 33 -3.69 -12.86 6.36
N LEU A 34 -2.36 -12.79 6.36
CA LEU A 34 -1.54 -13.35 7.44
C LEU A 34 -1.85 -12.73 8.80
N GLY A 35 -2.12 -11.42 8.84
CA GLY A 35 -2.53 -10.72 10.04
C GLY A 35 -3.79 -11.33 10.67
N TRP A 36 -4.78 -11.65 9.84
CA TRP A 36 -6.02 -12.32 10.29
C TRP A 36 -5.74 -13.73 10.81
N VAL A 37 -5.05 -14.54 10.02
CA VAL A 37 -4.78 -15.95 10.34
C VAL A 37 -3.91 -16.07 11.60
N MET A 38 -2.84 -15.29 11.72
CA MET A 38 -1.92 -15.38 12.86
C MET A 38 -2.59 -15.01 14.19
N THR A 39 -3.60 -14.13 14.15
CA THR A 39 -4.34 -13.72 15.36
C THR A 39 -5.38 -14.74 15.80
N ASP A 40 -5.88 -15.56 14.88
CA ASP A 40 -6.92 -16.57 15.13
C ASP A 40 -6.35 -17.88 15.70
N ILE A 41 -5.07 -18.16 15.48
CA ILE A 41 -4.41 -19.36 16.04
C ILE A 41 -4.40 -19.27 17.58
N PRO A 42 -5.00 -20.22 18.32
CA PRO A 42 -5.04 -20.18 19.78
C PRO A 42 -3.67 -20.48 20.40
N GLY A 43 -3.45 -19.94 21.61
CA GLY A 43 -2.23 -20.16 22.39
C GLY A 43 -0.96 -19.57 21.75
N ILE A 44 0.19 -20.05 22.21
CA ILE A 44 1.52 -19.75 21.64
C ILE A 44 2.04 -21.06 21.05
N THR A 45 2.10 -21.12 19.72
CA THR A 45 2.58 -22.30 18.99
C THR A 45 3.72 -21.92 18.05
N PRO A 46 4.61 -22.86 17.68
CA PRO A 46 5.65 -22.61 16.69
C PRO A 46 5.10 -22.09 15.35
N THR A 47 3.92 -22.57 14.94
CA THR A 47 3.24 -22.08 13.73
C THR A 47 2.82 -20.63 13.86
N LYS A 48 2.20 -20.25 14.98
CA LYS A 48 1.81 -18.86 15.23
C LYS A 48 3.01 -17.92 15.21
N LEU A 49 4.08 -18.26 15.93
CA LEU A 49 5.31 -17.46 15.96
C LEU A 49 5.91 -17.28 14.56
N ARG A 50 5.90 -18.33 13.73
CA ARG A 50 6.35 -18.27 12.34
C ARG A 50 5.54 -17.29 11.50
N TYR A 51 4.21 -17.30 11.65
CA TYR A 51 3.33 -16.40 10.89
C TYR A 51 3.53 -14.94 11.32
N PHE A 52 3.73 -14.70 12.62
CA PHE A 52 4.12 -13.37 13.12
C PHE A 52 5.46 -12.91 12.51
N SER A 53 6.45 -13.80 12.39
CA SER A 53 7.72 -13.46 11.72
C SER A 53 7.50 -13.10 10.25
N TRP A 54 6.76 -13.91 9.50
CA TRP A 54 6.44 -13.62 8.08
C TRP A 54 5.70 -12.30 7.92
N HIS A 55 4.71 -12.03 8.77
CA HIS A 55 3.97 -10.77 8.76
C HIS A 55 4.90 -9.56 9.03
N LYS A 56 5.81 -9.66 10.00
CA LYS A 56 6.82 -8.63 10.27
C LYS A 56 7.75 -8.41 9.07
N TRP A 57 8.21 -9.49 8.43
CA TRP A 57 9.08 -9.40 7.26
C TRP A 57 8.38 -8.69 6.11
N ILE A 58 7.13 -9.05 5.81
CA ILE A 58 6.32 -8.37 4.80
C ILE A 58 6.19 -6.87 5.14
N GLY A 59 5.90 -6.52 6.40
CA GLY A 59 5.81 -5.13 6.82
C GLY A 59 7.09 -4.33 6.57
N VAL A 60 8.26 -4.90 6.90
CA VAL A 60 9.57 -4.30 6.61
C VAL A 60 9.82 -4.17 5.11
N THR A 61 9.53 -5.22 4.33
CA THR A 61 9.68 -5.20 2.87
C THR A 61 8.80 -4.13 2.23
N VAL A 62 7.52 -4.04 2.63
CA VAL A 62 6.58 -3.02 2.14
C VAL A 62 7.09 -1.63 2.47
N LEU A 63 7.55 -1.39 3.70
CA LEU A 63 8.09 -0.09 4.10
C LEU A 63 9.27 0.34 3.20
N ALA A 64 10.22 -0.56 2.96
CA ALA A 64 11.35 -0.30 2.07
C ALA A 64 10.90 0.01 0.63
N LEU A 65 10.03 -0.83 0.05
CA LEU A 65 9.53 -0.65 -1.32
C LEU A 65 8.70 0.63 -1.47
N VAL A 66 7.96 1.03 -0.44
CA VAL A 66 7.16 2.27 -0.45
C VAL A 66 8.07 3.49 -0.47
N PHE A 67 9.20 3.50 0.24
CA PHE A 67 10.19 4.58 0.12
C PHE A 67 10.76 4.67 -1.30
N VAL A 68 11.11 3.53 -1.92
CA VAL A 68 11.55 3.49 -3.32
C VAL A 68 10.45 4.01 -4.25
N ARG A 69 9.18 3.64 -4.00
CA ARG A 69 8.03 4.11 -4.78
C ARG A 69 7.82 5.61 -4.64
N ILE A 70 7.93 6.16 -3.44
CA ILE A 70 7.81 7.60 -3.19
C ILE A 70 8.94 8.34 -3.92
N LEU A 71 10.18 7.89 -3.78
CA LEU A 71 11.33 8.46 -4.49
C LEU A 71 11.12 8.43 -6.01
N TRP A 72 10.63 7.32 -6.53
CA TRP A 72 10.30 7.21 -7.95
C TRP A 72 9.22 8.20 -8.36
N ARG A 73 8.15 8.34 -7.57
CA ARG A 73 7.03 9.23 -7.86
C ARG A 73 7.41 10.72 -7.81
N VAL A 74 8.35 11.11 -6.96
CA VAL A 74 8.82 12.52 -6.92
C VAL A 74 9.82 12.83 -8.04
N THR A 75 10.55 11.84 -8.53
CA THR A 75 11.51 12.00 -9.64
C THR A 75 10.90 11.80 -11.03
N HIS A 76 9.74 11.14 -11.12
CA HIS A 76 9.08 10.83 -12.40
C HIS A 76 7.63 11.32 -12.40
N ALA A 77 7.29 12.17 -13.35
CA ALA A 77 5.94 12.70 -13.51
C ALA A 77 4.92 11.56 -13.75
N ALA A 78 3.82 11.58 -12.98
CA ALA A 78 2.71 10.69 -13.23
C ALA A 78 1.93 11.12 -14.48
N PRO A 79 1.35 10.17 -15.24
CA PRO A 79 0.44 10.50 -16.33
C PRO A 79 -0.71 11.40 -15.88
N ALA A 80 -1.08 12.37 -16.71
CA ALA A 80 -2.19 13.28 -16.43
C ALA A 80 -3.51 12.50 -16.27
N LEU A 81 -4.36 12.91 -15.32
CA LEU A 81 -5.70 12.35 -15.15
C LEU A 81 -6.58 12.65 -16.39
N PRO A 82 -7.53 11.76 -16.76
CA PRO A 82 -8.39 11.94 -17.93
C PRO A 82 -9.03 13.34 -17.96
N GLY A 83 -9.07 14.00 -19.13
CA GLY A 83 -9.65 15.34 -19.27
C GLY A 83 -11.12 15.41 -18.85
N SER A 84 -11.87 14.35 -19.13
CA SER A 84 -13.28 14.12 -18.83
C SER A 84 -13.60 13.92 -17.34
N MET A 85 -12.60 13.70 -16.48
CA MET A 85 -12.81 13.46 -15.04
C MET A 85 -13.26 14.73 -14.32
N HIS A 86 -14.33 14.62 -13.53
CA HIS A 86 -14.88 15.75 -12.76
C HIS A 86 -13.89 16.25 -11.69
N GLY A 87 -13.99 17.53 -11.32
CA GLY A 87 -13.07 18.15 -10.34
C GLY A 87 -13.04 17.43 -8.98
N TRP A 88 -14.19 16.96 -8.50
CA TRP A 88 -14.28 16.21 -7.24
C TRP A 88 -13.65 14.81 -7.33
N GLU A 89 -13.72 14.14 -8.49
CA GLU A 89 -13.09 12.84 -8.73
C GLU A 89 -11.57 12.96 -8.75
N ARG A 90 -11.05 14.03 -9.35
CA ARG A 90 -9.61 14.35 -9.31
C ARG A 90 -9.15 14.57 -7.88
N LEU A 91 -9.89 15.35 -7.11
CA LEU A 91 -9.59 15.58 -5.69
C LEU A 91 -9.62 14.27 -4.89
N ALA A 92 -10.67 13.46 -5.07
CA ALA A 92 -10.79 12.15 -4.43
C ALA A 92 -9.63 11.21 -4.80
N ALA A 93 -9.21 11.19 -6.07
CA ALA A 93 -8.07 10.42 -6.53
C ALA A 93 -6.77 10.90 -5.85
N HIS A 94 -6.54 12.20 -5.74
CA HIS A 94 -5.36 12.73 -5.04
C HIS A 94 -5.37 12.39 -3.55
N LEU A 95 -6.49 12.63 -2.85
CA LEU A 95 -6.63 12.32 -1.43
C LEU A 95 -6.47 10.82 -1.15
N GLY A 96 -7.09 9.97 -1.97
CA GLY A 96 -6.99 8.52 -1.85
C GLY A 96 -5.54 8.03 -2.01
N HIS A 97 -4.82 8.53 -3.02
CA HIS A 97 -3.40 8.17 -3.18
C HIS A 97 -2.54 8.66 -2.02
N THR A 98 -2.75 9.89 -1.54
CA THR A 98 -2.03 10.42 -0.38
C THR A 98 -2.30 9.59 0.87
N ALA A 99 -3.57 9.24 1.13
CA ALA A 99 -3.95 8.36 2.23
C ALA A 99 -3.26 7.00 2.14
N LEU A 100 -3.25 6.37 0.95
CA LEU A 100 -2.53 5.11 0.73
C LEU A 100 -1.04 5.24 1.05
N TYR A 101 -0.36 6.29 0.58
CA TYR A 101 1.07 6.50 0.89
C TYR A 101 1.32 6.66 2.39
N VAL A 102 0.52 7.47 3.07
CA VAL A 102 0.65 7.69 4.52
C VAL A 102 0.42 6.39 5.28
N LEU A 103 -0.64 5.65 4.95
CA LEU A 103 -0.98 4.38 5.63
C LEU A 103 0.08 3.31 5.39
N MET A 104 0.59 3.18 4.15
CA MET A 104 1.65 2.22 3.80
C MET A 104 2.96 2.45 4.57
N VAL A 105 3.21 3.67 5.08
CA VAL A 105 4.35 3.97 5.95
C VAL A 105 3.96 3.81 7.43
N ALA A 106 2.85 4.41 7.85
CA ALA A 106 2.42 4.43 9.24
C ALA A 106 2.15 3.04 9.81
N ILE A 107 1.55 2.13 9.02
CA ILE A 107 1.22 0.77 9.46
C ILE A 107 2.47 -0.04 9.81
N PRO A 108 3.47 -0.22 8.93
CA PRO A 108 4.67 -0.97 9.28
C PRO A 108 5.48 -0.28 10.37
N VAL A 109 5.53 1.06 10.44
CA VAL A 109 6.20 1.78 11.53
C VAL A 109 5.53 1.49 12.88
N THR A 110 4.20 1.61 12.95
CA THR A 110 3.46 1.32 14.19
C THR A 110 3.55 -0.16 14.57
N GLY A 111 3.57 -1.08 13.60
CA GLY A 111 3.77 -2.51 13.83
C GLY A 111 5.18 -2.84 14.33
N TYR A 112 6.19 -2.15 13.81
CA TYR A 112 7.58 -2.26 14.25
C TYR A 112 7.72 -1.81 15.71
N LEU A 113 7.22 -0.61 16.02
CA LEU A 113 7.22 -0.06 17.37
C LEU A 113 6.40 -0.95 18.32
N TYR A 114 5.27 -1.51 17.86
CA TYR A 114 4.49 -2.46 18.66
C TYR A 114 5.33 -3.68 19.06
N SER A 115 6.11 -4.24 18.13
CA SER A 115 7.03 -5.34 18.42
C SER A 115 8.08 -4.93 19.46
N SER A 116 8.67 -3.74 19.32
CA SER A 116 9.66 -3.21 20.27
C SER A 116 9.07 -2.99 21.67
N ALA A 117 7.89 -2.38 21.78
CA ALA A 117 7.18 -2.19 23.05
C ALA A 117 6.76 -3.51 23.69
N ALA A 118 6.56 -4.57 22.90
CA ALA A 118 6.35 -5.93 23.40
C ALA A 118 7.64 -6.64 23.85
N GLY A 119 8.80 -5.99 23.76
CA GLY A 119 10.10 -6.57 24.08
C GLY A 119 10.59 -7.59 23.05
N ILE A 120 10.04 -7.56 21.83
CA ILE A 120 10.36 -8.52 20.78
C ILE A 120 11.13 -7.80 19.68
N GLN A 121 12.42 -8.11 19.55
CA GLN A 121 13.22 -7.61 18.44
C GLN A 121 12.72 -8.20 17.12
N VAL A 122 12.65 -7.35 16.09
CA VAL A 122 12.35 -7.79 14.72
C VAL A 122 13.64 -8.28 14.08
N VAL A 123 13.73 -9.57 13.78
CA VAL A 123 14.82 -10.16 13.00
C VAL A 123 14.34 -10.39 11.58
N TYR A 124 14.73 -9.51 10.66
CA TYR A 124 14.30 -9.55 9.27
C TYR A 124 14.85 -10.79 8.56
N LEU A 125 13.96 -11.57 7.94
CA LEU A 125 14.24 -12.86 7.30
C LEU A 125 14.92 -13.89 8.21
N GLY A 126 14.91 -13.68 9.53
CA GLY A 126 15.62 -14.53 10.49
C GLY A 126 17.14 -14.35 10.50
N ILE A 127 17.68 -13.38 9.73
CA ILE A 127 19.12 -13.19 9.55
C ILE A 127 19.56 -11.82 10.08
N TRP A 128 18.77 -10.78 9.83
CA TRP A 128 19.17 -9.40 10.13
C TRP A 128 18.40 -8.82 11.32
N PRO A 129 19.00 -8.74 12.52
CA PRO A 129 18.35 -8.09 13.66
C PRO A 129 18.25 -6.59 13.42
N LEU A 130 17.02 -6.06 13.39
CA LEU A 130 16.80 -4.63 13.23
C LEU A 130 16.93 -3.88 14.58
N PRO A 131 17.28 -2.58 14.57
CA PRO A 131 17.50 -1.81 15.80
C PRO A 131 16.25 -1.68 16.67
N VAL A 132 16.39 -1.93 17.97
CA VAL A 132 15.30 -1.66 18.92
C VAL A 132 15.22 -0.15 19.17
N LEU A 133 14.16 0.49 18.66
CA LEU A 133 14.01 1.95 18.73
C LEU A 133 13.43 2.44 20.07
N ILE A 134 12.65 1.58 20.74
CA ILE A 134 12.02 1.84 22.04
C ILE A 134 12.12 0.59 22.91
N GLY A 135 12.21 0.77 24.22
CA GLY A 135 12.22 -0.33 25.18
C GLY A 135 10.84 -0.97 25.39
N PRO A 136 10.77 -2.11 26.10
CA PRO A 136 9.50 -2.73 26.47
C PRO A 136 8.64 -1.81 27.35
N ASP A 137 7.37 -1.67 26.99
CA ASP A 137 6.38 -0.85 27.72
C ASP A 137 4.99 -1.43 27.48
N THR A 138 4.35 -1.95 28.55
CA THR A 138 3.05 -2.61 28.48
C THR A 138 1.90 -1.66 28.09
N ALA A 139 1.94 -0.41 28.54
CA ALA A 139 0.90 0.57 28.23
C ALA A 139 1.02 1.00 26.76
N LEU A 140 2.24 1.35 26.33
CA LEU A 140 2.51 1.73 24.95
C LEU A 140 2.26 0.58 23.97
N LYS A 141 2.61 -0.66 24.34
CA LYS A 141 2.26 -1.88 23.60
C LYS A 141 0.76 -1.97 23.32
N GLY A 142 -0.08 -1.72 24.32
CA GLY A 142 -1.54 -1.72 24.19
C GLY A 142 -2.03 -0.68 23.20
N VAL A 143 -1.54 0.56 23.32
CA VAL A 143 -1.87 1.66 22.41
C VAL A 143 -1.44 1.35 20.97
N LEU A 144 -0.18 0.94 20.78
CA LEU A 144 0.36 0.64 19.45
C LEU A 144 -0.37 -0.53 18.78
N ARG A 145 -0.82 -1.53 19.54
CA ARG A 145 -1.66 -2.61 19.01
C ARG A 145 -2.97 -2.05 18.44
N ILE A 146 -3.68 -1.21 19.20
CA ILE A 146 -4.95 -0.62 18.77
C ILE A 146 -4.71 0.22 17.52
N VAL A 147 -3.74 1.13 17.57
CA VAL A 147 -3.38 2.01 16.44
C VAL A 147 -3.05 1.18 15.20
N HIS A 148 -2.19 0.18 15.31
CA HIS A 148 -1.80 -0.66 14.19
C HIS A 148 -3.00 -1.37 13.56
N ILE A 149 -3.88 -1.97 14.37
CA ILE A 149 -5.09 -2.66 13.87
C ILE A 149 -6.06 -1.67 13.22
N SER A 150 -6.33 -0.53 13.86
CA SER A 150 -7.22 0.50 13.31
C SER A 150 -6.71 1.05 11.98
N LEU A 151 -5.40 1.29 11.86
CA LEU A 151 -4.79 1.71 10.60
C LEU A 151 -4.91 0.64 9.51
N ASN A 152 -4.76 -0.65 9.84
CA ASN A 152 -4.95 -1.74 8.87
C ASN A 152 -6.38 -1.82 8.33
N TYR A 153 -7.40 -1.69 9.20
CA TYR A 153 -8.79 -1.64 8.73
C TYR A 153 -9.08 -0.37 7.92
N THR A 154 -8.47 0.76 8.28
CA THR A 154 -8.54 2.00 7.49
C THR A 154 -7.94 1.78 6.10
N LEU A 155 -6.77 1.14 6.02
CA LEU A 155 -6.14 0.78 4.74
C LEU A 155 -7.03 -0.14 3.92
N LEU A 156 -7.64 -1.16 4.53
CA LEU A 156 -8.58 -2.05 3.85
C LEU A 156 -9.72 -1.26 3.20
N THR A 157 -10.36 -0.35 3.95
CA THR A 157 -11.42 0.50 3.42
C THR A 157 -10.93 1.35 2.24
N VAL A 158 -9.77 2.01 2.37
CA VAL A 158 -9.23 2.86 1.30
C VAL A 158 -8.86 2.03 0.06
N VAL A 159 -8.32 0.82 0.23
CA VAL A 159 -8.00 -0.10 -0.87
C VAL A 159 -9.28 -0.56 -1.58
N VAL A 160 -10.32 -0.92 -0.84
CA VAL A 160 -11.63 -1.28 -1.42
C VAL A 160 -12.19 -0.11 -2.23
N LEU A 161 -12.19 1.10 -1.68
CA LEU A 161 -12.64 2.30 -2.39
C LEU A 161 -11.78 2.59 -3.64
N HIS A 162 -10.47 2.39 -3.55
CA HIS A 162 -9.55 2.55 -4.67
C HIS A 162 -9.88 1.57 -5.81
N VAL A 163 -10.09 0.29 -5.49
CA VAL A 163 -10.46 -0.73 -6.49
C VAL A 163 -11.84 -0.45 -7.08
N LEU A 164 -12.82 -0.08 -6.25
CA LEU A 164 -14.16 0.29 -6.71
C LEU A 164 -14.13 1.51 -7.65
N ALA A 165 -13.27 2.50 -7.39
CA ALA A 165 -13.08 3.62 -8.30
C ALA A 165 -12.52 3.16 -9.66
N VAL A 166 -11.55 2.24 -9.67
CA VAL A 166 -11.04 1.64 -10.92
C VAL A 166 -12.15 0.93 -11.69
N ILE A 167 -12.95 0.11 -11.01
CA ILE A 167 -14.08 -0.61 -11.62
C ILE A 167 -15.11 0.39 -12.18
N LYS A 168 -15.46 1.43 -11.41
CA LYS A 168 -16.39 2.48 -11.82
C LYS A 168 -15.91 3.18 -13.10
N HIS A 169 -14.64 3.60 -13.13
CA HIS A 169 -14.07 4.24 -14.31
C HIS A 169 -14.03 3.30 -15.53
N GLN A 170 -13.74 2.02 -15.33
CA GLN A 170 -13.72 1.05 -16.43
C GLN A 170 -15.10 0.72 -16.99
N LEU A 171 -16.08 0.46 -16.12
CA LEU A 171 -17.37 -0.10 -16.53
C LEU A 171 -18.45 0.97 -16.75
N ILE A 172 -18.46 2.02 -15.94
CA ILE A 172 -19.51 3.06 -15.97
C ILE A 172 -19.05 4.22 -16.86
N ASP A 173 -17.88 4.80 -16.57
CA ASP A 173 -17.38 5.95 -17.35
C ASP A 173 -16.76 5.52 -18.69
N ARG A 174 -16.56 4.20 -18.89
CA ARG A 174 -15.93 3.60 -20.08
C ARG A 174 -14.51 4.12 -20.33
N GLN A 175 -13.81 4.48 -19.27
CA GLN A 175 -12.41 4.92 -19.24
C GLN A 175 -11.50 3.74 -18.89
N ASN A 176 -10.46 3.50 -19.69
CA ASN A 176 -9.55 2.39 -19.43
C ASN A 176 -8.39 2.80 -18.52
N ILE A 177 -8.68 3.30 -17.32
CA ILE A 177 -7.65 3.84 -16.43
C ILE A 177 -6.70 2.77 -15.87
N LEU A 178 -7.18 1.52 -15.71
CA LEU A 178 -6.36 0.40 -15.25
C LEU A 178 -5.19 0.12 -16.19
N SER A 179 -5.39 0.26 -17.51
CA SER A 179 -4.33 0.04 -18.51
C SER A 179 -3.14 1.00 -18.36
N ARG A 180 -3.29 2.09 -17.60
CA ARG A 180 -2.16 2.97 -17.26
C ARG A 180 -1.19 2.32 -16.27
N MET A 181 -1.66 1.34 -15.50
CA MET A 181 -0.89 0.54 -14.54
C MET A 181 -0.62 -0.89 -15.04
N LEU A 182 -0.91 -1.21 -16.29
CA LEU A 182 -0.61 -2.50 -16.91
C LEU A 182 0.40 -2.33 -18.07
N PRO A 183 1.27 -3.33 -18.32
CA PRO A 183 2.18 -3.28 -19.46
C PRO A 183 1.44 -3.40 -20.82
N PHE A 184 0.18 -3.82 -20.80
CA PHE A 184 -0.69 -4.01 -21.96
C PHE A 184 -1.99 -3.21 -21.85
N GLY A 185 -2.73 -3.10 -22.96
CA GLY A 185 -4.01 -2.38 -23.04
C GLY A 185 -3.86 -0.89 -23.37
N THR A 186 -4.80 -0.30 -24.09
CA THR A 186 -4.74 1.11 -24.51
C THR A 186 -5.46 2.01 -23.48
N PRO A 187 -4.77 3.00 -22.89
CA PRO A 187 -5.42 4.02 -22.06
C PRO A 187 -6.50 4.74 -22.86
N ARG A 188 -7.67 4.91 -22.23
CA ARG A 188 -8.82 5.59 -22.80
C ARG A 188 -9.39 6.53 -21.75
N ASP A 189 -9.64 7.76 -22.18
CA ASP A 189 -10.27 8.84 -21.41
C ASP A 189 -11.79 8.89 -21.62
#